data_AF-A0A2W6T8U1-F1
#
_entry.id   AF-A0A2W6T8U1-F1
#
_cell.length_a   1.000
_cell.length_b   1.000
_cell.length_c   1.000
_cell.angle_alpha   90.00
_cell.angle_beta   90.00
_cell.angle_gamma   90.00
#
_symmetry.space_group_name_H-M   'P 1'
#
loop_
_entity.id
_entity.type
_entity.pdbx_description
1 polymer ?
#
loop_
_entity_poly.entity_id
_entity_poly.type
_entity_poly.pdbx_seq_one_letter_code
_entity_poly.pdbx_strand_id
1 'polypeptide(L)'
;ANKRIRNILRKADGAIPAMIDPALLREPAESELAEAVTAAIDDTGTALAHKDYVAVLGRLARLRPQVDAFFDAVMVNADDLALRGNRLALLRTLGDRLGSVAAIEHLSS
;
A
#
# COMPACT_ATOMS: atom_id res chain seq x y z
N ALA A 1 7.95 0.33 -6.59
CA ALA A 1 6.98 -0.14 -5.58
C ALA A 1 6.10 -1.31 -6.04
N ASN A 2 5.08 -1.11 -6.90
CA ASN A 2 4.02 -2.11 -7.14
C ASN A 2 4.51 -3.54 -7.53
N LYS A 3 5.49 -3.67 -8.44
CA LYS A 3 6.08 -4.98 -8.79
C LYS A 3 6.72 -5.70 -7.59
N ARG A 4 7.37 -4.95 -6.68
CA ARG A 4 7.98 -5.51 -5.44
C ARG A 4 6.89 -6.04 -4.52
N ILE A 5 5.85 -5.24 -4.27
CA ILE A 5 4.68 -5.62 -3.45
C ILE A 5 4.08 -6.92 -3.96
N ARG A 6 3.74 -6.99 -5.25
CA ARG A 6 3.18 -8.20 -5.87
C ARG A 6 4.10 -9.42 -5.77
N ASN A 7 5.41 -9.22 -5.94
CA ASN A 7 6.38 -10.31 -5.77
C ASN A 7 6.46 -10.81 -4.32
N ILE A 8 6.37 -9.91 -3.33
CA ILE A 8 6.37 -10.26 -1.90
C ILE A 8 5.09 -11.00 -1.55
N LEU A 9 3.91 -10.49 -1.96
CA LEU A 9 2.62 -11.14 -1.74
C LEU A 9 2.57 -12.53 -2.37
N ARG A 10 3.13 -12.70 -3.58
CA ARG A 10 3.23 -14.01 -4.25
C ARG A 10 4.17 -14.98 -3.52
N LYS A 11 5.22 -14.47 -2.87
CA LYS A 11 6.17 -15.27 -2.08
C LYS A 11 5.71 -15.47 -0.64
N ALA A 12 4.62 -14.85 -0.22
CA ALA A 12 4.09 -15.02 1.10
C ALA A 12 3.40 -16.38 1.21
N ASP A 13 4.11 -17.35 1.77
CA ASP A 13 3.53 -18.60 2.26
C ASP A 13 2.75 -18.31 3.55
N GLY A 14 1.45 -18.62 3.55
CA GLY A 14 0.57 -18.48 4.72
C GLY A 14 -0.67 -17.61 4.48
N ALA A 15 -1.56 -17.59 5.47
CA ALA A 15 -2.77 -16.77 5.45
C ALA A 15 -2.42 -15.30 5.69
N ILE A 16 -2.67 -14.44 4.70
CA ILE A 16 -2.52 -12.99 4.84
C ILE A 16 -3.78 -12.44 5.50
N PRO A 17 -3.67 -11.80 6.68
CA PRO A 17 -4.81 -11.18 7.36
C PRO A 17 -5.57 -10.22 6.45
N ALA A 18 -6.90 -10.19 6.57
CA ALA A 18 -7.73 -9.28 5.80
C ALA A 18 -7.54 -7.82 6.26
N MET A 19 -7.30 -7.62 7.55
CA MET A 19 -7.19 -6.31 8.18
C MET A 19 -5.81 -6.10 8.80
N ILE A 20 -5.40 -4.84 8.87
CA ILE A 20 -4.19 -4.40 9.56
C ILE A 20 -4.55 -4.27 11.04
N ASP A 21 -3.73 -4.87 11.90
CA ASP A 21 -3.81 -4.70 13.35
C ASP A 21 -2.86 -3.58 13.78
N PRO A 22 -3.38 -2.41 14.22
CA PRO A 22 -2.55 -1.30 14.66
C PRO A 22 -1.72 -1.63 15.91
N ALA A 23 -2.14 -2.60 16.73
CA ALA A 23 -1.37 -3.04 17.90
C ALA A 23 -0.08 -3.78 17.52
N LEU A 24 -0.01 -4.30 16.29
CA LEU A 24 1.16 -4.96 15.72
C LEU A 24 2.01 -4.02 14.86
N LEU A 25 1.68 -2.73 14.75
CA LEU A 25 2.54 -1.74 14.11
C LEU A 25 3.66 -1.38 15.08
N ARG A 26 4.91 -1.69 14.70
CA ARG A 26 6.09 -1.46 15.53
C ARG A 26 6.84 -0.23 15.07
N GLU A 27 6.96 -0.07 13.76
CA GLU A 27 7.73 1.01 13.18
C GLU A 27 6.81 2.19 12.80
N PRO A 28 7.26 3.44 13.01
CA PRO A 28 6.47 4.62 12.65
C PRO A 28 6.16 4.67 11.15
N ALA A 29 7.07 4.14 10.31
CA ALA A 29 6.87 4.06 8.86
C ALA A 29 5.66 3.20 8.46
N GLU A 30 5.24 2.21 9.28
CA GLU A 30 4.04 1.40 9.01
C GLU A 30 2.77 2.25 9.21
N SER A 31 2.71 3.02 10.29
CA SER A 31 1.61 3.93 10.58
C SER A 31 1.54 5.08 9.58
N GLU A 32 2.68 5.71 9.27
CA GLU A 32 2.73 6.80 8.26
C GLU A 32 2.24 6.32 6.90
N LEU A 33 2.64 5.11 6.48
CA LEU A 33 2.17 4.54 5.22
C LEU A 33 0.67 4.25 5.26
N ALA A 34 0.15 3.68 6.36
CA ALA A 34 -1.28 3.40 6.50
C ALA A 34 -2.12 4.68 6.47
N GLU A 35 -1.68 5.74 7.16
CA GLU A 35 -2.32 7.06 7.14
C GLU A 35 -2.26 7.67 5.74
N ALA A 36 -1.10 7.65 5.09
CA ALA A 36 -0.93 8.19 3.75
C ALA A 36 -1.84 7.47 2.73
N VAL A 37 -1.95 6.13 2.82
CA VAL A 37 -2.87 5.35 1.99
C VAL A 37 -4.33 5.72 2.26
N THR A 38 -4.71 5.89 3.52
CA THR A 38 -6.07 6.28 3.91
C THR A 38 -6.42 7.67 3.38
N ALA A 39 -5.53 8.64 3.58
CA ALA A 39 -5.68 10.00 3.05
C ALA A 39 -5.76 9.99 1.53
N ALA A 40 -4.90 9.21 0.86
CA ALA A 40 -4.97 9.05 -0.58
C ALA A 40 -6.31 8.45 -1.02
N ILE A 41 -6.87 7.46 -0.31
CA ILE A 41 -8.18 6.87 -0.64
C ILE A 41 -9.30 7.91 -0.54
N ASP A 42 -9.32 8.68 0.55
CA ASP A 42 -10.33 9.71 0.79
C ASP A 42 -10.26 10.82 -0.28
N ASP A 43 -9.07 11.36 -0.49
CA ASP A 43 -8.80 12.40 -1.48
C ASP A 43 -9.11 11.95 -2.92
N THR A 44 -8.75 10.71 -3.25
CA THR A 44 -8.95 10.18 -4.60
C THR A 44 -10.36 9.63 -4.80
N GLY A 45 -11.15 9.42 -3.76
CA GLY A 45 -12.57 9.06 -3.87
C GLY A 45 -13.37 10.13 -4.62
N THR A 46 -13.17 11.40 -4.26
CA THR A 46 -13.80 12.53 -4.94
C THR A 46 -13.27 12.72 -6.36
N ALA A 47 -11.95 12.62 -6.56
CA ALA A 47 -11.33 12.75 -7.87
C ALA A 47 -11.75 11.62 -8.83
N LEU A 48 -11.85 10.38 -8.36
CA LEU A 48 -12.36 9.24 -9.13
C LEU A 48 -13.82 9.44 -9.54
N ALA A 49 -14.66 9.97 -8.64
CA ALA A 49 -16.05 10.31 -8.99
C ALA A 49 -16.13 11.34 -10.12
N HIS A 50 -15.20 12.30 -10.16
CA HIS A 50 -15.09 13.30 -11.21
C HIS A 50 -14.25 12.86 -12.43
N LYS A 51 -13.73 11.62 -12.44
CA LYS A 51 -12.78 11.12 -13.45
C LYS A 51 -11.53 11.99 -13.60
N ASP A 52 -11.14 12.69 -12.53
CA ASP A 52 -9.92 13.51 -12.49
C ASP A 52 -8.72 12.62 -12.17
N TYR A 53 -8.26 11.89 -13.18
CA TYR A 53 -7.14 10.97 -13.05
C TYR A 53 -5.81 11.69 -12.76
N VAL A 54 -5.68 12.95 -13.19
CA VAL A 54 -4.46 13.75 -12.95
C VAL A 54 -4.28 14.01 -11.45
N ALA A 55 -5.36 14.40 -10.76
CA ALA A 55 -5.35 14.56 -9.31
C ALA A 55 -5.04 13.24 -8.60
N VAL A 56 -5.62 12.12 -9.06
CA VAL A 56 -5.36 10.79 -8.51
C VAL A 56 -3.89 10.39 -8.65
N LEU A 57 -3.30 10.58 -9.83
CA LEU A 57 -1.91 10.24 -10.10
C LEU A 57 -0.95 11.11 -9.29
N GLY A 58 -1.23 12.41 -9.16
CA GLY A 58 -0.45 13.31 -8.30
C GLY A 58 -0.46 12.87 -6.83
N ARG A 59 -1.62 12.45 -6.31
CA ARG A 59 -1.76 11.92 -4.95
C ARG A 59 -1.02 10.59 -4.78
N LEU A 60 -1.12 9.67 -5.73
CA LEU A 60 -0.39 8.40 -5.67
C LEU A 60 1.12 8.57 -5.80
N ALA A 61 1.59 9.53 -6.61
CA ALA A 61 3.01 9.85 -6.70
C ALA A 61 3.57 10.27 -5.33
N ARG A 62 2.74 10.93 -4.50
CA ARG A 62 3.10 11.29 -3.12
C ARG A 62 3.20 10.12 -2.18
N LEU A 63 2.65 8.93 -2.48
CA LEU A 63 2.79 7.70 -1.68
C LEU A 63 4.13 7.00 -1.91
N ARG A 64 4.77 7.26 -3.06
CA ARG A 64 6.02 6.60 -3.44
C ARG A 64 7.13 6.73 -2.39
N PRO A 65 7.44 7.94 -1.84
CA PRO A 65 8.48 8.06 -0.82
C PRO A 65 8.15 7.33 0.49
N GLN A 66 6.89 7.30 0.94
CA GLN A 66 6.48 6.58 2.17
C GLN A 66 6.57 5.08 1.97
N VAL A 67 6.24 4.59 0.77
CA VAL A 67 6.41 3.17 0.44
C VAL A 67 7.89 2.79 0.45
N ASP A 68 8.75 3.60 -0.15
CA ASP A 68 10.19 3.33 -0.15
C ASP A 68 10.76 3.45 1.28
N ALA A 69 10.35 4.44 2.09
CA ALA A 69 10.72 4.54 3.50
C ALA A 69 10.24 3.34 4.33
N PHE A 70 9.03 2.84 4.09
CA PHE A 70 8.55 1.60 4.69
C PHE A 70 9.45 0.43 4.32
N PHE A 71 9.84 0.27 3.05
CA PHE A 71 10.72 -0.84 2.67
C PHE A 71 12.15 -0.72 3.20
N ASP A 72 12.60 0.49 3.51
CA ASP A 72 13.92 0.77 4.07
C ASP A 72 13.94 0.54 5.59
N ALA A 73 12.92 1.03 6.31
CA ALA A 73 12.81 0.91 7.76
C ALA A 73 12.19 -0.43 8.21
N VAL A 74 11.31 -1.03 7.42
CA VAL A 74 10.47 -2.17 7.82
C VAL A 74 10.86 -3.44 7.07
N MET A 75 11.42 -4.39 7.81
CA MET A 75 11.71 -5.72 7.27
C MET A 75 10.44 -6.58 7.16
N VAL A 76 9.84 -6.64 5.98
CA VAL A 76 8.59 -7.40 5.74
C VAL A 76 8.70 -8.87 6.12
N ASN A 77 9.87 -9.47 5.92
CA ASN A 77 10.13 -10.87 6.26
C ASN A 77 10.62 -10.98 7.71
N ALA A 78 9.78 -10.54 8.66
CA ALA A 78 10.04 -10.69 10.09
C ALA A 78 9.88 -12.15 10.52
N ASP A 79 10.64 -12.55 11.55
CA ASP A 79 10.52 -13.88 12.18
C ASP A 79 9.15 -14.09 12.83
N ASP A 80 8.54 -13.02 13.34
CA ASP A 80 7.21 -13.05 13.93
C ASP A 80 6.13 -13.20 12.85
N LEU A 81 5.43 -14.34 12.86
CA LEU A 81 4.35 -14.62 11.91
C LEU A 81 3.20 -13.61 12.00
N ALA A 82 2.86 -13.15 13.21
CA ALA A 82 1.82 -12.15 13.42
C ALA A 82 2.22 -10.79 12.80
N LEU A 83 3.47 -10.37 13.04
CA LEU A 83 4.01 -9.11 12.52
C LEU A 83 4.14 -9.15 10.99
N ARG A 84 4.67 -10.26 10.46
CA ARG A 84 4.75 -10.54 9.03
C ARG A 84 3.36 -10.51 8.39
N GLY A 85 2.37 -11.15 9.01
CA GLY A 85 0.98 -11.10 8.56
C GLY A 85 0.45 -9.67 8.47
N ASN A 86 0.68 -8.87 9.50
CA ASN A 86 0.25 -7.47 9.53
C ASN A 86 0.88 -6.63 8.40
N ARG A 87 2.20 -6.77 8.22
CA ARG A 87 2.97 -6.11 7.14
C ARG A 87 2.47 -6.52 5.76
N LEU A 88 2.16 -7.81 5.57
CA LEU A 88 1.60 -8.32 4.32
C LEU A 88 0.19 -7.78 4.06
N ALA A 89 -0.64 -7.62 5.08
CA ALA A 89 -1.96 -6.99 4.95
C ALA A 89 -1.84 -5.53 4.51
N LEU A 90 -0.92 -4.76 5.10
CA LEU A 90 -0.59 -3.38 4.74
C LEU A 90 -0.16 -3.28 3.26
N LEU A 91 0.76 -4.17 2.87
CA LEU A 91 1.23 -4.28 1.49
C LEU A 91 0.13 -4.68 0.51
N ARG A 92 -0.80 -5.56 0.89
CA ARG A 92 -1.93 -5.95 0.06
C ARG A 92 -2.84 -4.76 -0.21
N THR A 93 -3.26 -4.04 0.83
CA THR A 93 -4.09 -2.84 0.72
C THR A 93 -3.45 -1.78 -0.17
N LEU A 94 -2.15 -1.53 0.02
CA LEU A 94 -1.39 -0.61 -0.83
C LEU A 94 -1.32 -1.11 -2.29
N GLY A 95 -1.05 -2.40 -2.48
CA GLY A 95 -0.95 -3.04 -3.79
C GLY A 95 -2.26 -2.96 -4.58
N ASP A 96 -3.39 -3.21 -3.92
CA ASP A 96 -4.73 -3.06 -4.49
C ASP A 96 -5.01 -1.61 -4.89
N ARG A 97 -4.63 -0.64 -4.06
CA ARG A 97 -4.84 0.78 -4.37
C ARG A 97 -3.99 1.25 -5.55
N LEU A 98 -2.70 0.92 -5.54
CA LEU A 98 -1.78 1.21 -6.65
C LEU A 98 -2.18 0.46 -7.93
N GLY A 99 -2.67 -0.77 -7.80
CA GLY A 99 -3.15 -1.60 -8.90
C GLY A 99 -4.41 -1.05 -9.55
N SER A 100 -5.37 -0.60 -8.74
CA SER A 100 -6.63 -0.01 -9.22
C SER A 100 -6.38 1.21 -10.10
N VAL A 101 -5.40 2.06 -9.75
CA VAL A 101 -5.08 3.23 -10.57
C VAL A 101 -4.13 2.91 -11.72
N ALA A 102 -3.16 2.00 -11.54
CA ALA A 102 -2.32 1.55 -12.63
C ALA A 102 -3.12 0.84 -13.75
N ALA A 103 -4.23 0.18 -13.41
CA ALA A 103 -5.15 -0.38 -14.40
C ALA A 103 -5.84 0.71 -15.23
N ILE A 104 -6.09 1.89 -14.64
CA ILE A 104 -6.69 3.03 -15.34
C ILE A 104 -5.68 3.70 -16.27
N GLU A 105 -4.43 3.88 -15.84
CA GLU A 105 -3.34 4.42 -16.68
C GLU A 105 -3.14 3.63 -17.97
N HIS A 106 -3.31 2.32 -17.91
CA HIS A 106 -3.15 1.43 -19.07
C HIS A 106 -4.34 1.48 -20.05
N LEU A 107 -5.48 2.04 -19.63
CA LEU A 107 -6.66 2.26 -20.47
C LEU A 107 -6.67 3.64 -21.16
N SER A 108 -5.83 4.57 -20.70
CA SER A 108 -5.73 5.93 -21.24
C SER A 108 -4.60 6.13 -22.26
N SER A 109 -3.98 5.05 -22.74
CA SER A 109 -2.90 5.09 -23.72
C SER A 109 -3.31 4.61 -25.11
#